data_AF-A0A961L8N9-F1
#
_entry.id   AF-A0A961L8N9-F1
#
_cell.length_a   1.000
_cell.length_b   1.000
_cell.length_c   1.000
_cell.angle_alpha   90.00
_cell.angle_beta   90.00
_cell.angle_gamma   90.00
#
_symmetry.space_group_name_H-M   'P 1'
#
loop_
_entity.id
_entity.type
_entity.pdbx_description
1 polymer ?
#
loop_
_entity_poly.entity_id
_entity_poly.type
_entity_poly.pdbx_seq_one_letter_code
_entity_poly.pdbx_strand_id
1 'polypeptide(L)'
;MSSQPDPSRFAHIRDWVFDLDNTLYPHHSNLFAQIDVKMTAYMSDLLQVSQEEARVLQKELYRDFGTTLNGLIRTHDIDPDDFLQKVHDIDYSWLSPDPDLGE
;
A
#
# COMPACT_ATOMS: atom_id res chain seq x y z
N MET A 1 15.53 -25.61 10.93
CA MET A 1 14.73 -25.13 12.08
C MET A 1 15.30 -23.79 12.48
N SER A 2 14.58 -22.71 12.21
CA SER A 2 14.99 -21.39 12.71
C SER A 2 14.68 -21.36 14.21
N SER A 3 15.68 -21.10 15.04
CA SER A 3 15.48 -20.91 16.48
C SER A 3 14.62 -19.68 16.70
N GLN A 4 13.53 -19.81 17.45
CA GLN A 4 12.73 -18.65 17.85
C GLN A 4 13.63 -17.62 18.57
N PRO A 5 13.43 -16.32 18.34
CA PRO A 5 14.22 -15.29 18.99
C PRO A 5 13.93 -15.26 20.50
N ASP A 6 14.96 -15.01 21.31
CA ASP A 6 14.81 -14.81 22.76
C ASP A 6 14.01 -13.52 23.05
N PRO A 7 12.79 -13.61 23.64
CA PRO A 7 11.95 -12.45 23.90
C PRO A 7 12.60 -11.41 24.81
N SER A 8 13.53 -11.82 25.69
CA SER A 8 14.22 -10.91 26.61
C SER A 8 15.03 -9.83 25.88
N ARG A 9 15.45 -10.10 24.64
CA ARG A 9 16.15 -9.13 23.77
C ARG A 9 15.31 -7.91 23.43
N PHE A 10 13.99 -8.05 23.50
CA PHE A 10 13.04 -6.98 23.16
C PHE A 10 12.35 -6.39 24.40
N ALA A 11 12.69 -6.83 25.62
CA ALA A 11 12.04 -6.41 26.86
C ALA A 11 12.13 -4.90 27.17
N HIS A 12 13.07 -4.20 26.54
CA HIS A 12 13.24 -2.74 26.67
C HIS A 12 12.44 -1.94 25.63
N ILE A 13 11.92 -2.60 24.58
CA ILE A 13 11.10 -1.96 23.55
C ILE A 13 9.68 -1.81 24.11
N ARG A 14 9.15 -0.60 24.02
CA ARG A 14 7.81 -0.25 24.52
C ARG A 14 6.80 -0.03 23.40
N ASP A 15 7.28 0.42 22.26
CA ASP A 15 6.47 0.84 21.13
C ASP A 15 6.82 -0.01 19.91
N TRP A 16 5.79 -0.57 19.28
CA TRP A 16 5.93 -1.40 18.09
C TRP A 16 5.14 -0.77 16.95
N VAL A 17 5.76 -0.69 15.79
CA VAL A 17 5.11 -0.30 14.53
C VAL A 17 5.08 -1.54 13.66
N PHE A 18 3.87 -1.95 13.30
CA PHE A 18 3.65 -3.04 12.36
C PHE A 18 3.26 -2.43 11.02
N ASP A 19 3.93 -2.87 9.98
CA ASP A 19 3.43 -2.67 8.63
C ASP A 19 2.12 -3.44 8.46
N LEU A 20 1.21 -2.93 7.63
CA LEU A 20 -0.09 -3.53 7.39
C LEU A 20 -0.02 -4.47 6.19
N ASP A 21 0.39 -3.93 5.05
CA ASP A 21 0.16 -4.56 3.77
C ASP A 21 1.13 -5.71 3.50
N ASN A 22 0.61 -6.90 3.22
CA ASN A 22 1.39 -8.15 3.11
C ASN A 22 2.16 -8.54 4.39
N THR A 23 1.87 -7.88 5.51
CA THR A 23 2.47 -8.15 6.83
C THR A 23 1.41 -8.70 7.79
N LEU A 24 0.33 -7.96 8.06
CA LEU A 24 -0.77 -8.42 8.92
C LEU A 24 -1.83 -9.25 8.18
N TYR A 25 -1.74 -9.29 6.85
CA TYR A 25 -2.43 -10.25 6.03
C TYR A 25 -1.43 -10.88 5.05
N PRO A 26 -1.63 -12.13 4.63
CA PRO A 26 -0.64 -12.80 3.80
C PRO A 26 -0.61 -12.24 2.36
N HIS A 27 0.57 -12.23 1.74
CA HIS A 27 0.75 -11.73 0.37
C HIS A 27 -0.17 -12.40 -0.67
N HIS A 28 -0.57 -13.66 -0.45
CA HIS A 28 -1.48 -14.36 -1.36
C HIS A 28 -2.92 -13.79 -1.38
N SER A 29 -3.29 -12.93 -0.44
CA SER A 29 -4.56 -12.18 -0.45
C SER A 29 -4.66 -11.18 -1.61
N ASN A 30 -3.51 -10.78 -2.18
CA ASN A 30 -3.38 -10.01 -3.43
C ASN A 30 -4.25 -8.73 -3.52
N LEU A 31 -4.49 -8.05 -2.39
CA LEU A 31 -5.27 -6.80 -2.35
C LEU A 31 -4.65 -5.71 -3.23
N PHE A 32 -3.31 -5.65 -3.29
CA PHE A 32 -2.58 -4.68 -4.10
C PHE A 32 -2.93 -4.71 -5.59
N ALA A 33 -3.37 -5.85 -6.15
CA ALA A 33 -3.79 -5.90 -7.54
C ALA A 33 -5.01 -5.01 -7.81
N GLN A 34 -5.93 -4.88 -6.84
CA GLN A 34 -7.07 -3.96 -6.96
C GLN A 34 -6.63 -2.50 -6.83
N ILE A 35 -5.74 -2.22 -5.88
CA ILE A 35 -5.18 -0.88 -5.64
C ILE A 35 -4.44 -0.40 -6.90
N ASP A 36 -3.65 -1.25 -7.56
CA ASP A 36 -2.90 -0.92 -8.77
C ASP A 36 -3.82 -0.50 -9.93
N VAL A 37 -4.94 -1.20 -10.10
CA VAL A 37 -5.96 -0.84 -11.12
C VAL A 37 -6.59 0.51 -10.80
N LYS A 38 -7.00 0.73 -9.55
CA LYS A 38 -7.62 2.01 -9.13
C LYS A 38 -6.65 3.17 -9.19
N MET A 39 -5.39 2.97 -8.83
CA MET A 39 -4.32 3.95 -8.94
C MET A 39 -4.04 4.32 -10.39
N THR A 40 -3.96 3.33 -11.29
CA THR A 40 -3.80 3.56 -12.73
C THR A 40 -4.97 4.37 -13.29
N ALA A 41 -6.21 4.03 -12.91
CA ALA A 41 -7.40 4.76 -13.32
C ALA A 41 -7.40 6.21 -12.81
N TYR A 42 -7.10 6.42 -11.53
CA TYR A 42 -6.97 7.77 -10.95
C TYR A 42 -5.95 8.62 -11.71
N MET A 43 -4.77 8.05 -12.02
CA MET A 43 -3.73 8.76 -12.74
C MET A 43 -4.11 9.06 -14.19
N SER A 44 -4.77 8.12 -14.87
CA SER A 44 -5.30 8.31 -16.22
C SER A 44 -6.31 9.46 -16.26
N ASP A 45 -7.23 9.50 -15.30
CA ASP A 45 -8.22 10.57 -15.17
C ASP A 45 -7.60 11.90 -14.77
N LEU A 46 -6.66 11.92 -13.83
CA LEU A 46 -5.99 13.15 -13.39
C LEU A 46 -5.18 13.80 -14.52
N LEU A 47 -4.42 13.00 -15.26
CA LEU A 47 -3.45 13.48 -16.24
C LEU A 47 -4.01 13.49 -17.67
N GLN A 48 -5.22 12.97 -17.88
CA GLN A 48 -5.89 12.85 -19.18
C GLN A 48 -5.04 12.07 -20.20
N VAL A 49 -4.46 10.96 -19.75
CA VAL A 49 -3.60 10.06 -20.54
C VAL A 49 -4.19 8.65 -20.59
N SER A 50 -3.69 7.82 -21.51
CA SER A 50 -4.06 6.39 -21.57
C SER A 50 -3.69 5.64 -20.27
N GLN A 51 -4.35 4.52 -19.98
CA GLN A 51 -4.00 3.70 -18.81
C GLN A 51 -2.58 3.13 -18.92
N GLU A 52 -2.13 2.80 -20.13
CA GLU A 52 -0.76 2.34 -20.39
C GLU A 52 0.26 3.42 -20.02
N GLU A 53 0.02 4.66 -20.42
CA GLU A 53 0.88 5.80 -20.09
C GLU A 53 0.81 6.15 -18.60
N ALA A 54 -0.38 6.15 -18.01
CA ALA A 54 -0.57 6.34 -16.57
C ALA A 54 0.24 5.34 -15.75
N ARG A 55 0.27 4.06 -16.17
CA ARG A 55 1.05 3.01 -15.50
C ARG A 55 2.57 3.21 -15.64
N VAL A 56 3.04 3.80 -16.73
CA VAL A 56 4.45 4.20 -16.87
C VAL A 56 4.76 5.33 -15.90
N LEU A 57 3.95 6.39 -15.89
CA LEU A 57 4.11 7.54 -15.00
C LEU A 57 4.05 7.12 -13.52
N GLN A 58 3.17 6.20 -13.16
CA GLN A 58 3.06 5.64 -11.80
C GLN A 58 4.40 5.08 -11.32
N LYS A 59 5.07 4.30 -12.18
CA LYS A 59 6.39 3.70 -11.90
C LYS A 59 7.50 4.73 -11.83
N GLU A 60 7.45 5.75 -12.68
CA GLU A 60 8.40 6.86 -12.65
C GLU A 60 8.27 7.65 -11.35
N LEU A 61 7.05 8.02 -10.97
CA LEU A 61 6.78 8.70 -9.70
C LEU A 61 7.23 7.85 -8.50
N TYR A 62 6.95 6.55 -8.51
CA TYR A 62 7.43 5.63 -7.48
C TYR A 62 8.97 5.62 -7.38
N ARG A 63 9.66 5.51 -8.51
CA ARG A 63 11.13 5.50 -8.57
C ARG A 63 11.73 6.80 -8.05
N ASP A 64 11.17 7.94 -8.46
CA ASP A 64 11.78 9.26 -8.23
C ASP A 64 11.38 9.87 -6.88
N PHE A 65 10.23 9.49 -6.34
CA PHE A 65 9.66 10.05 -5.10
C PHE A 65 9.40 9.03 -3.99
N GLY A 66 9.72 7.76 -4.21
CA GLY A 66 9.53 6.66 -3.24
C GLY A 66 8.09 6.13 -3.16
N THR A 67 7.09 6.96 -3.46
CA THR A 67 5.69 6.56 -3.65
C THR A 67 5.05 7.38 -4.75
N THR A 68 4.07 6.80 -5.45
CA THR A 68 3.25 7.54 -6.43
C THR A 68 2.54 8.71 -5.77
N LEU A 69 1.98 8.54 -4.57
CA LEU A 69 1.33 9.61 -3.81
C LEU A 69 2.26 10.80 -3.56
N ASN A 70 3.48 10.58 -3.05
CA ASN A 70 4.43 11.66 -2.80
C ASN A 70 4.82 12.37 -4.11
N GLY A 71 4.95 11.63 -5.21
CA GLY A 71 5.13 12.21 -6.53
C GLY A 71 3.99 13.14 -6.91
N LEU A 72 2.75 12.66 -6.83
CA LEU A 72 1.56 13.44 -7.16
C LEU A 72 1.39 14.69 -6.27
N ILE A 73 1.65 14.60 -4.96
CA ILE A 73 1.62 15.77 -4.06
C ILE A 73 2.64 16.82 -4.51
N ARG A 74 3.86 16.38 -4.86
CA ARG A 74 4.96 17.29 -5.21
C ARG A 74 4.83 17.93 -6.59
N THR A 75 4.19 17.25 -7.54
CA THR A 75 4.17 17.70 -8.95
C THR A 75 2.78 18.10 -9.47
N HIS A 76 1.70 17.69 -8.80
CA HIS A 76 0.33 17.89 -9.29
C HIS A 76 -0.64 18.47 -8.26
N ASP A 77 -0.19 18.83 -7.04
CA ASP A 77 -0.97 19.50 -5.99
C ASP A 77 -2.33 18.83 -5.71
N ILE A 78 -2.33 17.50 -5.70
CA ILE A 78 -3.53 16.70 -5.43
C ILE A 78 -3.92 16.77 -3.95
N ASP A 79 -5.19 16.56 -3.65
CA ASP A 79 -5.64 16.21 -2.31
C ASP A 79 -5.22 14.75 -1.99
N PRO A 80 -4.33 14.52 -1.01
CA PRO A 80 -3.89 13.18 -0.67
C PRO A 80 -5.01 12.30 -0.11
N ASP A 81 -5.99 12.89 0.59
CA ASP A 81 -7.07 12.13 1.21
C ASP A 81 -8.04 11.61 0.15
N ASP A 82 -8.38 12.42 -0.85
CA ASP A 82 -9.19 12.02 -2.01
C ASP A 82 -8.51 10.88 -2.81
N PHE A 83 -7.19 11.01 -3.05
CA PHE A 83 -6.43 9.94 -3.71
C PHE A 83 -6.47 8.65 -2.90
N LEU A 84 -6.14 8.71 -1.61
CA LEU A 84 -6.10 7.54 -0.75
C LEU A 84 -7.46 6.86 -0.66
N GLN A 85 -8.54 7.64 -0.51
CA GLN A 85 -9.91 7.12 -0.48
C GLN A 85 -10.26 6.38 -1.78
N LYS A 86 -9.93 6.95 -2.94
CA LYS A 86 -10.24 6.34 -4.24
C LYS A 86 -9.44 5.08 -4.52
N VAL A 87 -8.15 5.05 -4.17
CA VAL A 87 -7.30 3.88 -4.46
C VAL A 87 -7.47 2.75 -3.44
N HIS A 88 -7.94 3.04 -2.22
CA HIS A 88 -8.21 2.04 -1.17
C HIS A 88 -9.67 1.60 -1.08
N ASP A 89 -10.55 2.12 -1.92
CA ASP A 89 -11.93 1.61 -2.04
C ASP A 89 -11.94 0.24 -2.74
N ILE A 90 -11.43 -0.81 -2.09
CA ILE A 90 -11.28 -2.17 -2.66
C ILE A 90 -12.19 -3.18 -1.96
N ASP A 91 -12.39 -4.33 -2.60
CA ASP A 91 -13.11 -5.43 -1.97
C ASP A 91 -12.21 -6.18 -0.97
N TYR A 92 -12.65 -6.22 0.29
CA TYR A 92 -12.00 -6.93 1.39
C TYR A 92 -12.71 -8.24 1.78
N SER A 93 -13.79 -8.61 1.07
CA SER A 93 -14.69 -9.71 1.45
C SER A 93 -14.03 -11.08 1.60
N TRP A 94 -12.88 -11.29 0.94
CA TRP A 94 -12.13 -12.54 0.98
C TRP A 94 -11.01 -12.57 2.04
N LEU A 95 -10.82 -11.50 2.81
CA LEU A 95 -9.91 -11.53 3.95
C LEU A 95 -10.52 -12.33 5.10
N SER A 96 -9.80 -13.37 5.52
CA SER A 96 -10.10 -14.07 6.75
C SER A 96 -9.28 -13.47 7.89
N PRO A 97 -9.89 -13.23 9.08
CA PRO A 97 -9.13 -12.90 10.27
C PRO A 97 -8.10 -13.98 10.59
N ASP A 98 -6.96 -13.55 11.14
CA ASP A 98 -5.99 -14.45 11.77
C ASP A 98 -6.13 -14.31 13.30
N PRO A 99 -6.81 -15.25 13.98
CA PRO A 99 -7.07 -15.15 15.41
C PRO A 99 -5.79 -15.10 16.25
N ASP A 100 -4.72 -15.74 15.79
CA ASP A 100 -3.46 -15.83 16.53
C ASP A 100 -2.72 -14.48 16.57
N LEU A 101 -3.00 -13.57 15.64
CA LEU A 101 -2.49 -12.19 15.66
C LEU A 101 -3.20 -11.30 16.68
N GLY A 102 -4.38 -11.70 17.16
CA GLY A 102 -5.21 -10.91 18.06
C GLY A 102 -5.15 -11.32 19.54
N GLU A 103 -4.44 -12.41 19.87
CA GLU A 103 -4.21 -12.89 21.24
C GLU A 103 -3.09 -12.13 21.99
#